data_AF-A0A8J4TZ27-F1
#
_entry.id   AF-A0A8J4TZ27-F1
#
_cell.length_a   1.000
_cell.length_b   1.000
_cell.length_c   1.000
_cell.angle_alpha   90.00
_cell.angle_beta   90.00
_cell.angle_gamma   90.00
#
_symmetry.space_group_name_H-M   'P 1'
#
loop_
_entity.id
_entity.type
_entity.pdbx_description
1 polymer ?
#
loop_
_entity_poly.entity_id
_entity_poly.type
_entity_poly.pdbx_seq_one_letter_code
_entity_poly.pdbx_strand_id
1 'polypeptide(L)'
;QIPFAVTLTQVNDKDQGDQSFIQNHAIAFAIALHDPGSYLAHSDINFNWDFGDEGGTVISRELTVTHTYTKTGSFKPHVVVQAAVPNPSCSTPTNTPSLTEPTADAFISEEHAGPAQLISN
;
A
#
# COMPACT_ATOMS: atom_id res chain seq x y z
N GLN A 1 -9.31 12.66 -13.99
CA GLN A 1 -9.47 12.83 -12.53
C GLN A 1 -10.44 11.76 -12.06
N ILE A 2 -10.10 11.00 -11.01
CA ILE A 2 -11.01 9.99 -10.42
C ILE A 2 -11.95 10.73 -9.48
N PRO A 3 -13.28 10.67 -9.63
CA PRO A 3 -14.19 11.24 -8.66
C PRO A 3 -14.17 10.40 -7.38
N PHE A 4 -14.04 11.06 -6.23
CA PHE A 4 -14.05 10.42 -4.93
C PHE A 4 -14.64 11.35 -3.87
N ALA A 5 -15.06 10.76 -2.76
CA ALA A 5 -15.40 11.47 -1.54
C ALA A 5 -14.50 11.00 -0.39
N VAL A 6 -14.35 11.85 0.61
CA VAL A 6 -13.64 11.54 1.86
C VAL A 6 -14.60 11.66 3.02
N THR A 7 -14.61 10.68 3.90
CA THR A 7 -15.35 10.70 5.15
C THR A 7 -14.39 10.61 6.33
N LEU A 8 -14.64 11.39 7.37
CA LEU A 8 -13.84 11.43 8.57
C LEU A 8 -14.68 10.90 9.73
N THR A 9 -14.11 10.00 10.52
CA THR A 9 -14.76 9.47 11.72
C THR A 9 -13.77 9.40 12.86
N GLN A 10 -14.25 9.66 14.08
CA GLN A 10 -13.47 9.49 15.29
C GLN A 10 -14.30 8.80 16.36
N VAL A 11 -13.71 7.81 17.02
CA VAL A 11 -14.37 7.10 18.12
C VAL A 11 -14.57 8.06 19.28
N ASN A 12 -15.77 8.04 19.88
CA ASN A 12 -16.21 8.93 20.95
C ASN A 12 -16.36 10.42 20.58
N ASP A 13 -16.36 10.74 19.28
CA ASP A 13 -16.84 12.03 18.82
C ASP A 13 -18.35 12.12 19.07
N LYS A 14 -18.74 13.14 19.85
CA LYS A 14 -20.13 13.36 20.27
C LYS A 14 -20.95 14.04 19.19
N ASP A 15 -20.29 14.77 18.28
CA ASP A 15 -20.93 15.69 17.35
C ASP A 15 -20.61 15.31 15.89
N GLN A 16 -20.74 14.01 15.58
CA GLN A 16 -20.45 13.39 14.28
C GLN A 16 -21.14 14.14 13.12
N GLY A 17 -20.44 15.12 12.54
CA GLY A 17 -20.96 15.92 11.42
C GLY A 17 -20.53 17.39 11.41
N ASP A 18 -20.01 17.92 12.50
CA ASP A 18 -19.56 19.32 12.59
C ASP A 18 -18.10 19.55 12.12
N GLN A 19 -17.41 18.47 11.73
CA GLN A 19 -15.98 18.43 11.38
C GLN A 19 -15.04 18.84 12.53
N SER A 20 -15.51 18.81 13.78
CA SER A 20 -14.70 18.96 14.98
C SER A 20 -14.28 17.58 15.47
N PHE A 21 -13.05 17.48 15.97
CA PHE A 21 -12.50 16.22 16.48
C PHE A 21 -11.73 16.46 17.78
N ILE A 22 -11.70 15.44 18.62
CA ILE A 22 -10.95 15.42 19.88
C ILE A 22 -9.46 15.33 19.56
N GLN A 23 -8.68 16.24 20.15
CA GLN A 23 -7.22 16.24 20.07
C GLN A 23 -6.63 14.93 20.62
N ASN A 24 -5.48 14.48 20.09
CA ASN A 24 -4.76 13.28 20.51
C ASN A 24 -5.54 11.96 20.35
N HIS A 25 -6.64 11.96 19.61
CA HIS A 25 -7.38 10.76 19.26
C HIS A 25 -7.29 10.51 17.75
N ALA A 26 -7.19 9.23 17.38
CA ALA A 26 -7.10 8.83 15.98
C ALA A 26 -8.40 9.17 15.23
N ILE A 27 -8.26 9.86 14.11
CA ILE A 27 -9.32 10.10 13.14
C ILE A 27 -9.09 9.15 11.98
N ALA A 28 -10.11 8.38 11.60
CA ALA A 28 -10.09 7.56 10.40
C ALA A 28 -10.58 8.37 9.20
N PHE A 29 -9.76 8.42 8.16
CA PHE A 29 -10.03 9.04 6.87
C PHE A 29 -10.32 7.93 5.87
N ALA A 30 -11.56 7.84 5.41
CA ALA A 30 -12.00 6.81 4.48
C ALA A 30 -12.34 7.40 3.11
N ILE A 31 -11.80 6.80 2.06
CA ILE A 31 -12.05 7.14 0.66
C ILE A 31 -13.21 6.31 0.12
N ALA A 32 -14.16 6.99 -0.52
CA ALA A 32 -15.17 6.37 -1.37
C ALA A 32 -14.88 6.72 -2.83
N LEU A 33 -14.37 5.75 -3.61
CA LEU A 33 -14.14 5.90 -5.05
C LEU A 33 -15.46 5.76 -5.81
N HIS A 34 -15.75 6.66 -6.73
CA HIS A 34 -16.92 6.57 -7.59
C HIS A 34 -16.53 5.96 -8.95
N ASP A 35 -16.72 4.64 -9.07
CA ASP A 35 -16.37 3.84 -10.26
C ASP A 35 -17.54 2.94 -10.73
N PRO A 36 -18.61 3.51 -11.29
CA PRO A 36 -19.74 2.72 -11.79
C PRO A 36 -19.38 1.79 -12.96
N GLY A 37 -18.29 2.09 -13.69
CA GLY A 37 -17.83 1.30 -14.83
C GLY A 37 -16.87 0.17 -14.46
N SER A 38 -16.47 0.06 -13.19
CA SER A 38 -15.47 -0.92 -12.71
C SER A 38 -14.11 -0.81 -13.41
N TYR A 39 -13.73 0.38 -13.90
CA TYR A 39 -12.45 0.61 -14.57
C TYR A 39 -11.26 0.50 -13.60
N LEU A 40 -11.51 0.68 -12.30
CA LEU A 40 -10.49 0.64 -11.27
C LEU A 40 -10.32 -0.73 -10.62
N ALA A 41 -11.17 -1.72 -10.97
CA ALA A 41 -11.23 -3.03 -10.30
C ALA A 41 -9.89 -3.81 -10.29
N HIS A 42 -9.04 -3.60 -11.29
CA HIS A 42 -7.72 -4.21 -11.41
C HIS A 42 -6.59 -3.18 -11.45
N SER A 43 -6.89 -1.95 -11.06
CA SER A 43 -5.89 -0.89 -11.05
C SER A 43 -5.03 -0.97 -9.80
N ASP A 44 -3.75 -0.66 -9.95
CA ASP A 44 -2.92 -0.34 -8.80
C ASP A 44 -3.25 1.09 -8.34
N ILE A 45 -3.80 1.26 -7.13
CA ILE A 45 -4.22 2.56 -6.59
C ILE A 45 -3.35 2.93 -5.39
N ASN A 46 -2.85 4.17 -5.40
CA ASN A 46 -2.18 4.80 -4.27
C ASN A 46 -2.94 6.05 -3.79
N PHE A 47 -2.82 6.31 -2.50
CA PHE A 47 -3.33 7.49 -1.82
C PHE A 47 -2.16 8.21 -1.16
N ASN A 48 -1.83 9.40 -1.63
CA ASN A 48 -0.81 10.25 -1.02
C ASN A 48 -1.50 11.33 -0.18
N TRP A 49 -1.43 11.17 1.14
CA TRP A 49 -2.04 12.03 2.14
C TRP A 49 -1.05 13.08 2.64
N ASP A 50 -1.51 14.31 2.75
CA ASP A 50 -0.93 15.38 3.56
C ASP A 50 -2.00 15.82 4.56
N PHE A 51 -1.75 15.68 5.86
CA PHE A 51 -2.74 15.99 6.89
C PHE A 51 -2.77 17.48 7.27
N GLY A 52 -1.81 18.29 6.77
CA GLY A 52 -1.77 19.73 6.98
C GLY A 52 -1.27 20.17 8.36
N ASP A 53 -0.62 19.28 9.13
CA ASP A 53 -0.09 19.55 10.47
C ASP A 53 1.44 19.56 10.57
N GLU A 54 2.13 19.69 9.42
CA GLU A 54 3.59 19.66 9.28
C GLU A 54 4.22 18.28 9.60
N GLY A 55 3.40 17.22 9.76
CA GLY A 55 3.87 15.86 10.02
C GLY A 55 4.45 15.12 8.79
N GLY A 56 4.35 15.71 7.61
CA GLY A 56 4.79 15.12 6.34
C GLY A 56 3.66 14.41 5.58
N THR A 57 4.04 13.53 4.65
CA THR A 57 3.09 12.80 3.79
C THR A 57 3.04 11.32 4.12
N VAL A 58 1.86 10.72 3.95
CA VAL A 58 1.63 9.28 4.12
C VAL A 58 1.14 8.68 2.81
N ILE A 59 1.86 7.68 2.31
CA ILE A 59 1.45 6.92 1.13
C ILE A 59 0.79 5.62 1.61
N SER A 60 -0.44 5.38 1.15
CA SER A 60 -1.22 4.18 1.48
C SER A 60 -1.81 3.54 0.23
N ARG A 61 -2.08 2.23 0.32
CA ARG A 61 -2.87 1.43 -0.65
C ARG A 61 -4.23 1.04 -0.08
N GLU A 62 -4.49 1.37 1.19
CA GLU A 62 -5.74 1.13 1.90
C GLU A 62 -6.73 2.26 1.63
N LEU A 63 -8.02 1.93 1.54
CA LEU A 63 -9.09 2.93 1.43
C LEU A 63 -9.30 3.72 2.72
N THR A 64 -8.74 3.25 3.84
CA THR A 64 -8.81 3.94 5.13
C THR A 64 -7.41 4.14 5.69
N VAL A 65 -7.13 5.35 6.18
CA VAL A 65 -5.92 5.68 6.93
C VAL A 65 -6.31 6.36 8.24
N THR A 66 -5.51 6.17 9.29
CA THR A 66 -5.70 6.85 10.57
C THR A 66 -4.62 7.91 10.79
N HIS A 67 -5.01 9.09 11.25
CA HIS A 67 -4.08 10.14 11.66
C HIS A 67 -4.50 10.74 13.00
N THR A 68 -3.53 11.22 13.77
CA THR A 68 -3.76 11.82 15.09
C THR A 68 -3.19 13.22 15.12
N TYR A 69 -4.06 14.23 15.21
CA TYR A 69 -3.63 15.61 15.42
C TYR A 69 -3.23 15.84 16.88
N THR A 70 -1.97 16.18 17.10
CA THR A 70 -1.41 16.40 18.44
C THR A 70 -1.54 17.84 18.92
N LYS A 71 -1.79 18.78 18.01
CA LYS A 71 -2.02 20.20 18.29
C LYS A 71 -3.48 20.53 18.04
N THR A 72 -4.05 21.43 18.84
CA THR A 72 -5.36 22.02 18.57
C THR A 72 -5.25 23.04 17.43
N GLY A 73 -6.20 23.05 16.51
CA GLY A 73 -6.25 24.02 15.42
C GLY A 73 -7.16 23.59 14.28
N SER A 74 -7.24 24.40 13.23
CA SER A 74 -7.88 24.03 11.98
C SER A 74 -6.83 23.47 11.02
N PHE A 75 -7.04 22.24 10.58
CA PHE A 75 -6.19 21.55 9.62
C PHE A 75 -6.94 21.35 8.31
N LYS A 76 -6.20 21.32 7.20
CA LYS A 76 -6.75 21.10 5.87
C LYS A 76 -6.08 19.88 5.23
N PRO A 77 -6.57 18.66 5.56
CA PRO A 77 -6.03 17.46 4.96
C PRO A 77 -6.30 17.45 3.45
N HIS A 78 -5.34 16.94 2.70
CA HIS A 78 -5.37 16.84 1.26
C HIS A 78 -4.91 15.44 0.83
N VAL A 79 -5.55 14.88 -0.19
CA VAL A 79 -5.20 13.56 -0.74
C VAL A 79 -5.12 13.62 -2.25
N VAL A 80 -4.05 13.02 -2.79
CA VAL A 80 -3.94 12.73 -4.22
C VAL A 80 -4.18 11.24 -4.41
N VAL A 81 -5.16 10.92 -5.25
CA VAL A 81 -5.44 9.55 -5.69
C VAL A 81 -4.79 9.32 -7.05
N GLN A 82 -3.94 8.30 -7.15
CA GLN A 82 -3.36 7.87 -8.42
C GLN A 82 -3.70 6.41 -8.68
N ALA A 83 -4.09 6.10 -9.90
CA ALA A 83 -4.38 4.73 -10.33
C ALA A 83 -3.61 4.41 -11.61
N ALA A 84 -2.94 3.26 -11.63
CA ALA A 84 -2.39 2.66 -12.84
C ALA A 84 -3.43 1.68 -13.40
N VAL A 85 -4.20 2.13 -14.39
CA VAL A 85 -5.24 1.32 -15.02
C VAL A 85 -4.59 0.40 -16.07
N PRO A 86 -4.71 -0.93 -15.94
CA PRO A 86 -4.17 -1.84 -16.94
C PRO A 86 -4.90 -1.65 -18.27
N ASN A 87 -4.13 -1.46 -19.34
CA ASN A 87 -4.68 -1.46 -20.69
C ASN A 87 -4.86 -2.92 -21.15
N PRO A 88 -6.08 -3.38 -21.45
CA PRO A 88 -6.31 -4.76 -21.91
C PRO A 88 -5.61 -5.07 -23.24
N SER A 89 -5.19 -4.07 -24.01
CA SER A 89 -4.42 -4.25 -25.25
C SER A 89 -2.91 -4.39 -25.05
N CYS A 90 -2.42 -4.12 -23.83
CA CYS A 90 -1.00 -4.18 -23.48
C CYS A 90 -0.76 -5.36 -22.52
N SER A 91 -1.13 -6.56 -22.95
CA SER A 91 -0.74 -7.79 -22.29
C SER A 91 0.77 -7.96 -22.46
N THR A 92 1.54 -7.91 -21.38
CA THR A 92 2.94 -8.33 -21.45
C THR A 92 2.97 -9.80 -21.91
N PRO A 93 3.79 -10.18 -22.90
CA PRO A 93 3.89 -11.57 -23.29
C PRO A 93 4.36 -12.36 -22.08
N THR A 94 3.60 -13.39 -21.70
CA THR A 94 3.97 -14.34 -20.67
C THR A 94 5.23 -15.05 -21.14
N ASN A 95 6.40 -14.55 -20.73
CA ASN A 95 7.63 -15.33 -20.79
C ASN A 95 7.47 -16.43 -19.76
N THR A 96 6.79 -17.50 -20.16
CA THR A 96 6.80 -18.77 -19.46
C THR A 96 8.17 -19.36 -19.77
N PRO A 97 9.14 -19.41 -18.84
CA PRO A 97 10.29 -20.28 -19.04
C PRO A 97 9.71 -21.71 -19.11
N SER A 98 9.74 -22.29 -20.29
CA SER A 98 9.54 -23.73 -20.46
C SER A 98 10.63 -24.41 -19.63
N LEU A 99 10.25 -24.91 -18.46
CA LEU A 99 11.09 -25.81 -17.68
C LEU A 99 11.14 -27.14 -18.45
N THR A 100 11.99 -27.19 -19.47
CA THR A 100 12.34 -28.45 -20.10
C THR A 100 13.35 -29.09 -19.15
N GLU A 101 12.85 -29.94 -18.26
CA GLU A 101 13.65 -30.97 -17.59
C GLU A 101 14.32 -31.85 -18.65
N PRO A 102 15.64 -32.11 -18.55
CA PRO A 102 16.18 -33.38 -18.94
C PRO A 102 16.51 -34.18 -17.68
N THR A 103 15.85 -35.34 -17.61
CA THR A 103 16.06 -36.44 -16.68
C THR A 103 17.53 -36.78 -16.47
N ALA A 104 17.84 -37.12 -15.22
CA ALA A 104 19.13 -37.59 -14.71
C ALA A 104 19.82 -38.67 -15.55
N ASP A 105 21.16 -38.62 -15.62
CA ASP A 105 21.95 -39.82 -15.35
C ASP A 105 23.39 -39.52 -14.87
N ALA A 106 23.87 -40.42 -14.03
CA ALA A 106 24.95 -40.26 -13.07
C ALA A 106 26.38 -40.25 -13.65
N PHE A 107 27.30 -39.55 -12.96
CA PHE A 107 28.65 -40.06 -12.73
C PHE A 107 29.09 -39.74 -11.30
N ILE A 108 29.08 -40.77 -10.45
CA ILE A 108 29.72 -40.78 -9.14
C ILE A 108 31.23 -41.00 -9.34
N SER A 109 32.04 -40.24 -8.60
CA SER A 109 33.32 -40.69 -8.06
C SER A 109 33.62 -39.92 -6.77
N GLU A 110 33.29 -40.55 -5.63
CA GLU A 110 33.88 -40.41 -4.28
C GLU A 110 35.43 -40.58 -4.35
N GLU A 111 36.33 -40.19 -3.44
CA GLU A 111 36.45 -39.56 -2.11
C GLU A 111 38.01 -39.45 -1.91
N HIS A 112 38.67 -38.47 -1.27
CA HIS A 112 38.99 -38.44 0.17
C HIS A 112 40.16 -37.46 0.45
N ALA A 113 40.08 -36.70 1.56
CA ALA A 113 41.11 -36.56 2.61
C ALA A 113 41.22 -35.15 3.26
N GLY A 114 40.59 -35.02 4.44
CA GLY A 114 41.24 -34.51 5.66
C GLY A 114 41.21 -32.99 5.99
N PRO A 115 41.27 -32.60 7.29
CA PRO A 115 40.52 -31.46 7.82
C PRO A 115 41.38 -30.30 8.36
N ALA A 116 40.79 -29.12 8.56
CA ALA A 116 41.25 -28.17 9.60
C ALA A 116 40.13 -27.19 10.01
N GLN A 117 40.00 -27.02 11.32
CA GLN A 117 39.04 -26.21 12.08
C GLN A 117 39.70 -24.92 12.63
N LEU A 118 38.85 -24.00 13.16
CA LEU A 118 39.11 -22.77 13.96
C LEU A 118 39.61 -21.53 13.17
N ILE A 119 39.12 -20.29 13.35
CA ILE A 119 38.63 -19.56 14.54
C ILE A 119 37.59 -18.48 14.20
N SER A 120 36.79 -18.13 15.22
CA SER A 120 35.89 -16.97 15.33
C SER A 120 36.66 -15.66 15.57
N ASN A 121 36.14 -14.54 15.05
CA ASN A 121 35.84 -13.32 15.83
C ASN A 121 34.88 -12.41 15.06
#